data_AF-R8CIF9-F1
#
_entry.id   AF-R8CIF9-F1
#
_cell.length_a   1.000
_cell.length_b   1.000
_cell.length_c   1.000
_cell.angle_alpha   90.00
_cell.angle_beta   90.00
_cell.angle_gamma   90.00
#
_symmetry.space_group_name_H-M   'P 1'
#
loop_
_entity.id
_entity.type
_entity.pdbx_description
1 polymer ?
#
loop_
_entity_poly.entity_id
_entity_poly.type
_entity_poly.pdbx_seq_one_letter_code
_entity_poly.pdbx_strand_id
1 'polypeptide(L)'
;MNKRQKKKQAKKQEMKAYKKFVGNLGDNQGIITGNDSDSLHHYYPMDTIVNVDSKDKTGNYECVSVDDGLRQFVNPKDITLKSQMG
;
A
#
# COMPACT_ATOMS: atom_id res chain seq x y z
N MET A 1 -6.67 -24.06 -23.25
CA MET A 1 -7.00 -22.99 -22.28
C MET A 1 -7.01 -21.65 -23.01
N ASN A 2 -8.16 -20.99 -23.12
CA ASN A 2 -8.31 -19.76 -23.91
C ASN A 2 -7.59 -18.56 -23.28
N LYS A 3 -7.18 -17.58 -24.10
CA LYS A 3 -6.45 -16.37 -23.67
C LYS A 3 -7.10 -15.68 -22.45
N ARG A 4 -8.44 -15.67 -22.38
CA ARG A 4 -9.21 -15.08 -21.27
C ARG A 4 -9.02 -15.81 -19.93
N GLN A 5 -8.89 -17.14 -19.94
CA GLN A 5 -8.63 -17.95 -18.74
C GLN A 5 -7.18 -17.79 -18.25
N LYS A 6 -6.20 -17.70 -19.15
CA LYS A 6 -4.79 -17.44 -18.80
C LYS A 6 -4.62 -16.08 -18.11
N LYS A 7 -5.24 -15.01 -18.63
CA LYS A 7 -5.24 -13.68 -17.99
C LYS A 7 -5.89 -13.70 -16.59
N LYS A 8 -6.97 -14.47 -16.41
CA LYS A 8 -7.63 -14.62 -15.10
C LYS A 8 -6.75 -15.36 -14.09
N GLN A 9 -6.00 -16.38 -14.53
CA GLN A 9 -5.05 -17.10 -13.68
C GLN A 9 -3.83 -16.26 -13.29
N ALA A 10 -3.25 -15.49 -14.21
CA ALA A 10 -2.15 -14.57 -13.94
C ALA A 10 -2.53 -13.53 -12.87
N LYS A 11 -3.66 -12.84 -13.06
CA LYS A 11 -4.18 -11.88 -12.07
C LYS A 11 -4.43 -12.52 -10.70
N LYS A 12 -4.88 -13.78 -10.66
CA LYS A 12 -5.11 -14.51 -9.41
C LYS A 12 -3.80 -14.85 -8.69
N GLN A 13 -2.74 -15.16 -9.43
CA GLN A 13 -1.40 -15.40 -8.87
C GLN A 13 -0.77 -14.10 -8.35
N GLU A 14 -0.85 -13.02 -9.12
CA GLU A 14 -0.39 -11.68 -8.71
C GLU A 14 -1.08 -11.23 -7.41
N MET A 15 -2.41 -11.34 -7.35
CA MET A 15 -3.17 -11.04 -6.13
C MET A 15 -2.79 -11.93 -4.95
N LYS A 16 -2.48 -13.22 -5.19
CA LYS A 16 -2.04 -14.13 -4.12
C LYS A 16 -0.65 -13.74 -3.59
N ALA A 17 0.26 -13.35 -4.48
CA ALA A 17 1.59 -12.87 -4.10
C ALA A 17 1.49 -11.55 -3.32
N TYR A 18 0.67 -10.60 -3.80
CA TYR A 18 0.42 -9.33 -3.12
C TYR A 18 -0.18 -9.52 -1.72
N LYS A 19 -1.21 -10.36 -1.58
CA LYS A 19 -1.77 -10.67 -0.24
C LYS A 19 -0.74 -11.29 0.70
N LYS A 20 0.11 -12.17 0.19
CA LYS A 20 1.20 -12.76 0.98
C LYS A 20 2.23 -11.71 1.39
N PHE A 21 2.53 -10.75 0.51
CA PHE A 21 3.42 -9.63 0.79
C PHE A 21 2.87 -8.73 1.88
N VAL A 22 1.63 -8.25 1.76
CA VAL A 22 0.96 -7.42 2.78
C VAL A 22 0.80 -8.16 4.11
N GLY A 23 0.54 -9.47 4.08
CA GLY A 23 0.43 -10.29 5.30
C GLY A 23 1.74 -10.41 6.10
N ASN A 24 2.89 -10.16 5.46
CA ASN A 24 4.20 -10.18 6.11
C ASN A 24 4.61 -8.81 6.71
N LEU A 25 3.78 -7.78 6.58
CA LEU A 25 4.06 -6.47 7.16
C LEU A 25 4.03 -6.51 8.70
N GLY A 26 4.75 -5.58 9.34
CA GLY A 26 4.64 -5.30 10.77
C GLY A 26 3.26 -4.75 11.16
N ASP A 27 2.96 -4.70 12.46
CA ASP A 27 1.62 -4.35 12.96
C ASP A 27 1.20 -2.91 12.68
N ASN A 28 2.16 -2.00 12.48
CA ASN A 28 1.93 -0.61 12.09
C ASN A 28 2.47 -0.29 10.69
N GLN A 29 2.58 -1.30 9.82
CA GLN A 29 3.10 -1.09 8.47
C GLN A 29 2.01 -1.13 7.41
N GLY A 30 2.23 -0.34 6.37
CA GLY A 30 1.45 -0.32 5.15
C GLY A 30 2.34 -0.32 3.92
N ILE A 31 1.70 -0.57 2.78
CA ILE A 31 2.33 -0.46 1.46
C ILE A 31 1.64 0.65 0.67
N ILE A 32 2.42 1.49 0.02
CA ILE A 32 1.92 2.54 -0.86
C ILE A 32 1.39 1.90 -2.15
N THR A 33 0.10 2.09 -2.43
CA THR A 33 -0.62 1.52 -3.58
C THR A 33 -1.10 2.56 -4.58
N GLY A 34 -0.95 3.84 -4.26
CA GLY A 34 -1.31 4.96 -5.14
C GLY A 34 -0.34 6.11 -4.92
N ASN A 35 -0.33 7.06 -5.85
CA ASN A 35 0.64 8.16 -5.85
C ASN A 35 -0.01 9.54 -6.08
N ASP A 36 -1.34 9.62 -6.07
CA ASP A 36 -2.05 10.85 -6.48
C ASP A 36 -3.57 10.85 -6.16
N SER A 37 -4.01 10.25 -5.05
CA SER A 37 -5.42 10.36 -4.66
C SER A 37 -5.69 11.73 -4.01
N ASP A 38 -6.67 12.45 -4.56
CA ASP A 38 -7.16 13.74 -4.06
C ASP A 38 -6.10 14.87 -4.04
N SER A 39 -5.22 14.90 -5.06
CA SER A 39 -4.21 15.97 -5.28
C SER A 39 -3.09 16.06 -4.24
N LEU A 40 -2.93 15.04 -3.39
CA LEU A 40 -1.82 14.94 -2.45
C LEU A 40 -0.69 14.13 -3.11
N HIS A 41 0.30 14.81 -3.68
CA HIS A 41 1.45 14.14 -4.30
C HIS A 41 2.29 13.41 -3.26
N HIS A 42 2.47 12.10 -3.41
CA HIS A 42 3.37 11.31 -2.58
C HIS A 42 4.78 11.31 -3.18
N TYR A 43 5.80 11.42 -2.34
CA TYR A 43 7.19 11.21 -2.72
C TYR A 43 7.51 9.71 -2.81
N TYR A 44 6.71 8.88 -2.15
CA TYR A 44 6.89 7.44 -2.12
C TYR A 44 6.55 6.81 -3.46
N PRO A 45 7.45 6.01 -4.05
CA PRO A 45 7.09 5.16 -5.16
C PRO A 45 6.04 4.12 -4.74
N MET A 46 5.32 3.56 -5.71
CA MET A 46 4.44 2.42 -5.45
C MET A 46 5.25 1.27 -4.84
N ASP A 47 4.59 0.46 -4.02
CA ASP A 47 5.16 -0.67 -3.29
C ASP A 47 6.13 -0.31 -2.15
N THR A 48 6.32 0.98 -1.86
CA THR A 48 7.12 1.42 -0.71
C THR A 48 6.48 0.96 0.60
N ILE A 49 7.29 0.38 1.49
CA ILE A 49 6.87 0.00 2.83
C ILE A 49 7.04 1.21 3.74
N VAL A 50 5.97 1.57 4.44
CA VAL A 50 5.95 2.68 5.39
C VAL A 50 5.45 2.21 6.75
N ASN A 51 6.02 2.78 7.82
CA ASN A 51 5.44 2.75 9.15
C ASN A 51 4.38 3.84 9.25
N VAL A 52 3.26 3.53 9.88
CA VAL A 52 2.13 4.45 10.08
C VAL A 52 2.10 4.85 11.55
N ASP A 53 2.37 6.12 11.81
CA ASP A 53 2.50 6.64 13.17
C ASP A 53 1.17 7.20 13.69
N SER A 54 0.50 8.04 12.91
CA SER A 54 -0.68 8.77 13.36
C SER A 54 -1.64 9.13 12.21
N LYS A 55 -2.78 9.76 12.55
CA LYS A 55 -3.67 10.42 11.58
C LYS A 55 -3.72 11.91 11.84
N ASP A 56 -3.68 12.69 10.78
CA ASP A 56 -3.88 14.14 10.85
C ASP A 56 -5.37 14.51 10.98
N LYS A 57 -5.65 15.83 11.04
CA LYS A 57 -7.02 16.36 11.16
C LYS A 57 -7.87 16.12 9.90
N THR A 58 -7.24 15.86 8.76
CA THR A 58 -7.92 15.58 7.48
C THR A 58 -8.18 14.09 7.27
N GLY A 59 -7.64 13.24 8.15
CA GLY A 59 -7.77 11.79 8.10
C GLY A 59 -6.64 11.09 7.35
N ASN A 60 -5.63 11.82 6.88
CA ASN A 60 -4.43 11.30 6.23
C ASN A 60 -3.51 10.62 7.25
N TYR A 61 -2.84 9.57 6.81
CA TYR A 61 -1.87 8.84 7.62
C TYR A 61 -0.53 9.55 7.62
N GLU A 62 0.05 9.77 8.80
CA GLU A 62 1.45 10.14 8.91
C GLU A 62 2.31 8.89 8.73
N CYS A 63 3.04 8.84 7.61
CA CYS A 63 3.81 7.68 7.19
C CYS A 63 5.30 8.00 7.19
N VAL A 64 6.11 7.06 7.67
CA VAL A 64 7.57 7.10 7.62
C VAL A 64 8.07 5.94 6.78
N SER A 65 8.78 6.22 5.69
CA SER A 65 9.37 5.15 4.87
C SER A 65 10.43 4.37 5.64
N VAL A 66 10.40 3.05 5.47
CA VAL A 66 11.32 2.13 6.16
C VAL A 66 12.73 2.20 5.55
N ASP A 67 12.84 2.51 4.26
CA ASP A 67 14.10 2.45 3.52
C ASP A 67 14.95 3.72 3.70
N ASP A 68 14.32 4.89 3.62
CA ASP A 68 15.01 6.20 3.62
C ASP A 68 14.64 7.09 4.81
N GLY A 69 13.67 6.70 5.64
CA GLY A 69 13.22 7.46 6.81
C GLY A 69 12.48 8.75 6.46
N LEU A 70 12.10 8.96 5.20
CA LEU A 70 11.32 10.13 4.78
C LEU A 70 9.96 10.11 5.49
N ARG A 71 9.45 11.28 5.89
CA ARG A 71 8.13 11.44 6.51
C ARG A 71 7.18 12.17 5.57
N GLN A 72 5.96 11.66 5.45
CA GLN A 72 4.93 12.29 4.63
C GLN A 72 3.53 11.87 5.06
N PHE A 73 2.56 12.76 4.84
CA PHE A 73 1.14 12.42 4.89
C PHE A 73 0.71 11.65 3.65
N VAL A 74 0.03 10.53 3.84
CA VAL A 74 -0.48 9.65 2.78
C VAL A 74 -2.00 9.53 2.89
N ASN A 75 -2.69 9.64 1.75
CA ASN A 75 -4.13 9.47 1.71
C ASN A 75 -4.49 8.02 2.07
N PRO A 76 -5.49 7.74 2.92
CA PRO A 76 -5.90 6.38 3.25
C PRO A 76 -6.28 5.51 2.03
N LYS A 77 -6.61 6.13 0.89
CA LYS A 77 -6.89 5.42 -0.37
C LYS A 77 -5.62 4.93 -1.08
N ASP A 78 -4.49 5.56 -0.82
CA ASP A 78 -3.20 5.30 -1.47
C ASP A 78 -2.28 4.39 -0.65
N ILE A 79 -2.78 3.86 0.46
CA ILE A 79 -2.05 2.92 1.31
C ILE A 79 -2.92 1.72 1.65
N THR A 80 -2.34 0.52 1.57
CA THR A 80 -2.95 -0.70 2.10
C THR A 80 -2.28 -1.07 3.41
N LEU A 81 -3.05 -1.11 4.49
CA LEU A 81 -2.57 -1.54 5.82
C LEU A 81 -2.72 -3.06 5.99
N LYS A 82 -1.85 -3.66 6.81
CA LYS A 82 -1.98 -5.07 7.22
C LYS A 82 -3.35 -5.37 7.84
N SER A 83 -3.85 -4.47 8.69
CA SER A 83 -5.13 -4.62 9.40
C SER A 83 -6.37 -4.59 8.49
N GLN A 84 -6.25 -4.10 7.25
CA GLN A 84 -7.35 -4.08 6.27
C GLN A 84 -7.49 -5.38 5.47
N MET A 85 -6.60 -6.37 5.67
CA MET A 85 -6.62 -7.66 4.97
C MET A 85 -7.45 -8.75 5.68
N GLY A 86 -8.31 -8.37 6.63
CA GLY A 86 -9.26 -9.27 7.33
C GLY A 86 -10.44 -9.72 6.47
#